data_AF-A0A5Y1P9H6-F1
#
_entry.id   AF-A0A5Y1P9H6-F1
#
_cell.length_a   1.000
_cell.length_b   1.000
_cell.length_c   1.000
_cell.angle_alpha   90.00
_cell.angle_beta   90.00
_cell.angle_gamma   90.00
#
_symmetry.space_group_name_H-M   'P 1'
#
loop_
_entity.id
_entity.type
_entity.pdbx_description
1 polymer ?
#
loop_
_entity_poly.entity_id
_entity_poly.type
_entity_poly.pdbx_seq_one_letter_code
_entity_poly.pdbx_strand_id
1 'polypeptide(L)' 'MKIYHLSHTDLDGYACQFIVNFYFKNVKFYNSNYGKEINENFNSIIGDIEKDE' A
#
# COMPACT_ATOMS: atom_id res chain seq x y z
N MET A 1 12.54 8.83 -3.53
CA MET A 1 11.12 8.92 -3.14
C MET A 1 10.61 7.51 -2.88
N LYS A 2 10.14 7.25 -1.65
CA LYS A 2 9.53 5.96 -1.27
C LYS A 2 8.03 6.07 -1.45
N ILE A 3 7.40 5.04 -2.02
CA ILE A 3 5.95 5.00 -2.26
C ILE A 3 5.32 4.00 -1.29
N TYR A 4 4.18 4.35 -0.70
CA TYR A 4 3.34 3.45 0.06
C TYR A 4 2.03 3.27 -0.71
N HIS A 5 1.72 2.06 -1.14
CA HIS A 5 0.58 1.77 -2.01
C HIS A 5 -0.38 0.82 -1.29
N LEU A 6 -1.52 1.35 -0.85
CA LEU A 6 -2.66 0.59 -0.36
C LEU A 6 -3.63 0.27 -1.51
N SER A 7 -3.95 -1.02 -1.70
CA SER A 7 -4.92 -1.45 -2.71
C SER A 7 -5.92 -2.49 -2.14
N HIS A 8 -6.85 -2.95 -2.98
CA HIS A 8 -7.82 -3.97 -2.60
C HIS A 8 -7.21 -5.39 -2.61
N THR A 9 -7.93 -6.37 -2.09
CA THR A 9 -7.50 -7.78 -2.02
C THR A 9 -8.02 -8.65 -3.18
N ASP A 10 -8.75 -8.07 -4.12
CA ASP A 10 -9.24 -8.78 -5.30
C ASP A 10 -8.21 -8.72 -6.45
N LEU A 11 -8.60 -9.30 -7.60
CA LEU A 11 -7.74 -9.36 -8.77
C LEU A 11 -7.30 -7.96 -9.26
N ASP A 12 -8.21 -6.99 -9.23
CA ASP A 12 -7.91 -5.63 -9.69
C ASP A 12 -6.94 -4.93 -8.73
N GLY A 13 -7.14 -5.08 -7.41
CA GLY A 13 -6.24 -4.55 -6.40
C GLY A 13 -4.81 -5.09 -6.53
N TYR A 14 -4.66 -6.40 -6.73
CA TYR A 14 -3.33 -6.98 -6.96
C TYR A 14 -2.74 -6.60 -8.33
N ALA A 15 -3.56 -6.46 -9.38
CA ALA A 15 -3.09 -5.99 -10.68
C ALA A 15 -2.54 -4.55 -10.61
N CYS A 16 -3.18 -3.67 -9.82
CA CYS A 16 -2.69 -2.32 -9.57
C CYS A 16 -1.27 -2.33 -8.96
N GLN A 17 -1.04 -3.19 -7.97
CA GLN A 17 0.28 -3.32 -7.34
C GLN A 17 1.31 -3.91 -8.30
N PHE A 18 0.92 -4.89 -9.13
CA PHE A 18 1.79 -5.44 -10.16
C PHE A 18 2.29 -4.36 -11.14
N ILE A 19 1.38 -3.50 -11.62
CA ILE A 19 1.72 -2.38 -12.52
C ILE A 19 2.65 -1.39 -11.80
N VAL A 20 2.34 -1.01 -10.56
CA VAL A 20 3.19 -0.07 -9.82
C VAL A 20 4.59 -0.62 -9.57
N ASN A 21 4.71 -1.90 -9.23
CA ASN A 21 6.02 -2.56 -9.04
C ASN A 21 6.84 -2.64 -10.34
N PHE A 22 6.18 -2.66 -11.51
CA PHE A 22 6.88 -2.62 -12.79
C PHE A 22 7.67 -1.31 -12.95
N TYR A 23 7.03 -0.17 -12.67
CA TYR A 23 7.62 1.17 -12.85
C TYR A 23 8.48 1.65 -11.67
N PHE A 24 8.11 1.32 -10.44
CA PHE A 24 8.78 1.82 -9.23
C PHE A 24 9.33 0.66 -8.40
N LYS A 25 10.58 0.80 -7.94
CA LYS A 25 11.26 -0.26 -7.16
C LYS A 25 11.37 0.03 -5.67
N ASN A 26 11.13 1.28 -5.25
CA ASN A 26 11.09 1.67 -3.85
C ASN A 26 9.65 1.86 -3.39
N VAL A 27 8.91 0.75 -3.28
CA VAL A 27 7.48 0.74 -2.95
C VAL A 27 7.24 -0.24 -1.79
N LYS A 28 6.39 0.16 -0.83
CA LYS A 28 5.84 -0.72 0.20
C LYS A 28 4.35 -0.90 -0.07
N PHE A 29 3.91 -2.15 -0.19
CA PHE A 29 2.54 -2.51 -0.55
C PHE A 29 1.72 -2.90 0.69
N TYR A 30 0.45 -2.51 0.68
CA TYR A 30 -0.56 -2.85 1.69
C TYR A 30 -1.85 -3.25 0.96
N ASN A 31 -2.61 -4.16 1.54
CA ASN A 31 -3.91 -4.56 1.00
C ASN A 31 -4.96 -4.55 2.11
N SER A 32 -6.18 -4.11 1.78
CA SER A 32 -7.36 -4.20 2.64
C SER A 32 -8.55 -4.71 1.84
N ASN A 33 -9.45 -5.41 2.52
CA ASN A 33 -10.77 -5.69 1.94
C ASN A 33 -11.66 -4.44 2.06
N TYR A 34 -12.42 -4.28 3.15
CA TYR A 34 -13.25 -3.12 3.40
C TYR A 34 -13.28 -2.72 4.88
N GLY A 35 -13.80 -1.53 5.16
CA GLY A 35 -14.15 -1.12 6.52
C GLY A 35 -12.92 -0.87 7.39
N LYS A 36 -12.88 -1.50 8.58
CA LYS A 36 -11.89 -1.22 9.63
C LYS A 36 -10.44 -1.41 9.16
N GLU A 37 -10.21 -2.43 8.32
CA GLU A 37 -8.88 -2.75 7.79
C GLU A 37 -8.25 -1.59 7.01
N ILE A 38 -9.06 -0.76 6.35
CA ILE A 38 -8.58 0.40 5.59
C ILE A 38 -7.92 1.41 6.56
N ASN A 39 -8.59 1.70 7.68
CA ASN A 39 -8.07 2.63 8.69
C ASN A 39 -6.83 2.09 9.40
N GLU A 40 -6.80 0.78 9.68
CA GLU A 40 -5.63 0.13 10.29
C GLU A 40 -4.41 0.18 9.37
N ASN A 41 -4.60 -0.01 8.06
CA ASN A 41 -3.53 0.16 7.08
C ASN A 41 -3.10 1.63 6.92
N PHE A 42 -4.02 2.60 6.97
CA PHE A 42 -3.63 4.02 6.99
C PHE A 42 -2.73 4.35 8.18
N ASN A 43 -3.10 3.90 9.39
CA ASN A 43 -2.28 4.10 10.58
C ASN A 43 -0.90 3.44 10.43
N SER A 44 -0.85 2.25 9.83
CA SER A 44 0.41 1.54 9.56
C SER A 44 1.29 2.31 8.56
N ILE A 45 0.69 2.84 7.49
CA ILE A 45 1.39 3.65 6.48
C ILE A 45 1.96 4.92 7.12
N ILE A 46 1.16 5.65 7.90
CA ILE A 46 1.63 6.87 8.59
C ILE A 46 2.79 6.54 9.52
N GLY A 47 2.66 5.48 10.34
CA GLY A 47 3.73 5.06 11.24
C GLY A 47 4.98 4.53 10.55
N ASP A 48 4.88 4.11 9.28
CA ASP A 48 6.05 3.75 8.48
C ASP A 48 6.69 4.99 7.83
N ILE A 49 5.90 5.96 7.39
CA ILE A 49 6.39 7.26 6.90
C ILE A 49 7.22 7.95 8.00
N GLU A 50 6.70 8.03 9.23
CA GLU A 50 7.37 8.66 10.38
C GLU A 50 8.70 7.97 10.75
N LYS A 51 8.83 6.65 10.51
CA LYS A 51 10.08 5.91 10.77
C LYS A 51 11.12 6.07 9.68
N ASP A 52 10.68 6.43 8.48
CA ASP A 52 11.53 6.61 7.32
C ASP A 52 11.98 8.08 7.14
N GLU A 53 11.46 9.02 7.94
CA GLU A 53 12.03 10.37 8.17
C GLU A 53 13.31 10.31 9.03
#